data_AF-A1BJD3-F1
#
_entry.id   AF-A1BJD3-F1
#
_cell.length_a   1.000
_cell.length_b   1.000
_cell.length_c   1.000
_cell.angle_alpha   90.00
_cell.angle_beta   90.00
_cell.angle_gamma   90.00
#
_symmetry.space_group_name_H-M   'P 1'
#
loop_
_entity.id
_entity.type
_entity.pdbx_description
1 polymer ?
#
loop_
_entity_poly.entity_id
_entity_poly.type
_entity_poly.pdbx_seq_one_letter_code
_entity_poly.pdbx_strand_id
1 'polypeptide(L)'
;MEITSVKVQAHQLAVYSILLLCVYVLPLLCLCFFFFLSTCLFWLSGTACLSGAEADSVVVKPLVASEAEVEVWNRKILVLRVPYQEFSPEDRAKFAVERLNQIPANLPVYRVDAVDVVEGGNRGAWIRVNGRNILGIIEGDEDRAGGESFETYRQHAVTSVFSLLQTRKMQFHWPLLLRSVGFSLLATLLFALAGWGVLRLSLRGMIYLRRLGRDTKTQVVLGGVNITPYLVSFVSGLVTIFKALLLLSISYIWLIFVLSRFPYTEPFGLQLSGFLFLYFRAFGSALLAAVPGLFTVAVILYITRLLVTVITRFFYAVEDDSIKIR
;
A
#
# COMPACT_ATOMS: atom_id res chain seq x y z
N MET A 1 46.57 -17.79 -34.46
CA MET A 1 45.24 -17.20 -34.72
C MET A 1 44.12 -17.90 -33.93
N GLU A 2 44.30 -19.15 -33.48
CA GLU A 2 43.33 -19.88 -32.64
C GLU A 2 43.18 -19.34 -31.19
N ILE A 3 44.25 -18.83 -30.59
CA ILE A 3 44.26 -18.42 -29.17
C ILE A 3 43.41 -17.16 -28.92
N THR A 4 43.24 -16.30 -29.93
CA THR A 4 42.44 -15.08 -29.84
C THR A 4 40.94 -15.36 -29.93
N SER A 5 40.50 -16.39 -30.68
CA SER A 5 39.06 -16.72 -30.77
C SER A 5 38.53 -17.38 -29.49
N VAL A 6 39.32 -18.26 -28.86
CA VAL A 6 38.96 -18.92 -27.58
C VAL A 6 38.82 -17.89 -26.44
N LYS A 7 39.68 -16.86 -26.42
CA LYS A 7 39.62 -15.78 -25.42
C LYS A 7 38.39 -14.89 -25.59
N VAL A 8 38.00 -14.60 -26.83
CA VAL A 8 36.79 -13.81 -27.15
C VAL A 8 35.52 -14.60 -26.83
N GLN A 9 35.50 -15.91 -27.08
CA GLN A 9 34.35 -16.77 -26.83
C GLN A 9 34.12 -17.02 -25.33
N ALA A 10 35.18 -17.17 -24.54
CA ALA A 10 35.10 -17.21 -23.07
C ALA A 10 34.59 -15.89 -22.47
N HIS A 11 35.05 -14.75 -23.01
CA HIS A 11 34.61 -13.41 -22.59
C HIS A 11 33.13 -13.16 -22.93
N GLN A 12 32.65 -13.63 -24.09
CA GLN A 12 31.22 -13.57 -24.43
C GLN A 12 30.36 -14.46 -23.54
N LEU A 13 30.78 -15.68 -23.22
CA LEU A 13 30.05 -16.60 -22.33
C LEU A 13 29.96 -16.07 -20.89
N ALA A 14 31.03 -15.45 -20.39
CA ALA A 14 31.05 -14.79 -19.10
C ALA A 14 30.07 -13.61 -19.00
N VAL A 15 30.13 -12.72 -19.98
CA VAL A 15 29.20 -11.58 -20.14
C VAL A 15 27.77 -12.10 -20.24
N TYR A 16 27.53 -13.16 -21.03
CA TYR A 16 26.23 -13.82 -21.14
C TYR A 16 25.78 -14.45 -19.83
N SER A 17 26.66 -15.03 -19.00
CA SER A 17 26.28 -15.64 -17.72
C SER A 17 25.88 -14.61 -16.65
N ILE A 18 26.57 -13.46 -16.62
CA ILE A 18 26.26 -12.34 -15.72
C ILE A 18 24.99 -11.62 -16.21
N LEU A 19 24.86 -11.42 -17.52
CA LEU A 19 23.63 -10.93 -18.14
C LEU A 19 22.47 -11.91 -17.94
N LEU A 20 22.64 -13.22 -18.08
CA LEU A 20 21.61 -14.22 -17.78
C LEU A 20 21.23 -14.17 -16.30
N LEU A 21 22.19 -14.05 -15.38
CA LEU A 21 21.84 -13.93 -13.97
C LEU A 21 21.02 -12.65 -13.71
N CYS A 22 21.38 -11.53 -14.34
CA CYS A 22 20.62 -10.29 -14.29
C CYS A 22 19.25 -10.40 -15.00
N VAL A 23 19.17 -11.18 -16.08
CA VAL A 23 17.97 -11.40 -16.93
C VAL A 23 17.10 -12.54 -16.43
N TYR A 24 17.53 -13.34 -15.44
CA TYR A 24 16.71 -14.40 -14.84
C TYR A 24 16.46 -14.14 -13.36
N VAL A 25 17.45 -13.75 -12.56
CA VAL A 25 17.25 -13.53 -11.12
C VAL A 25 16.51 -12.23 -10.85
N LEU A 26 16.78 -11.17 -11.62
CA LEU A 26 16.08 -9.89 -11.46
C LEU A 26 14.61 -9.96 -11.90
N PRO A 27 14.25 -10.53 -13.07
CA PRO A 27 12.85 -10.74 -13.40
C PRO A 27 12.21 -11.86 -12.60
N LEU A 28 12.91 -12.89 -12.11
CA LEU A 28 12.31 -13.84 -11.15
C LEU A 28 12.01 -13.15 -9.82
N LEU A 29 12.88 -12.27 -9.32
CA LEU A 29 12.62 -11.44 -8.14
C LEU A 29 11.49 -10.43 -8.40
N CYS A 30 11.48 -9.78 -9.57
CA CYS A 30 10.40 -8.88 -9.96
C CYS A 30 9.09 -9.63 -10.20
N LEU A 31 9.10 -10.85 -10.74
CA LEU A 31 7.93 -11.66 -11.00
C LEU A 31 7.42 -12.29 -9.70
N CYS A 32 8.30 -12.68 -8.77
CA CYS A 32 7.93 -12.99 -7.39
C CYS A 32 7.36 -11.77 -6.68
N PHE A 33 7.93 -10.58 -6.87
CA PHE A 33 7.41 -9.33 -6.30
C PHE A 33 6.05 -8.96 -6.92
N PHE A 34 5.88 -9.04 -8.23
CA PHE A 34 4.63 -8.78 -8.95
C PHE A 34 3.57 -9.82 -8.63
N PHE A 35 3.93 -11.09 -8.53
CA PHE A 35 3.02 -12.17 -8.15
C PHE A 35 2.61 -12.01 -6.68
N PHE A 36 3.55 -11.71 -5.79
CA PHE A 36 3.28 -11.39 -4.39
C PHE A 36 2.37 -10.17 -4.25
N LEU A 37 2.65 -9.10 -5.01
CA LEU A 37 1.86 -7.89 -5.07
C LEU A 37 0.45 -8.14 -5.62
N SER A 38 0.33 -8.94 -6.67
CA SER A 38 -0.95 -9.36 -7.28
C SER A 38 -1.77 -10.24 -6.34
N THR A 39 -1.15 -11.21 -5.67
CA THR A 39 -1.82 -12.00 -4.64
C THR A 39 -2.22 -11.14 -3.44
N CYS A 40 -1.40 -10.17 -3.05
CA CYS A 40 -1.74 -9.22 -2.01
C CYS A 40 -2.96 -8.39 -2.40
N LEU A 41 -2.99 -7.84 -3.62
CA LEU A 41 -4.12 -7.13 -4.21
C LEU A 41 -5.39 -7.99 -4.26
N PHE A 42 -5.28 -9.27 -4.61
CA PHE A 42 -6.41 -10.22 -4.66
C PHE A 42 -6.97 -10.51 -3.25
N TRP A 43 -6.11 -10.72 -2.26
CA TRP A 43 -6.52 -10.94 -0.87
C TRP A 43 -7.09 -9.68 -0.21
N LEU A 44 -6.57 -8.50 -0.56
CA LEU A 44 -7.06 -7.20 -0.09
C LEU A 44 -8.39 -6.78 -0.76
N SER A 45 -8.61 -7.17 -2.01
CA SER A 45 -9.90 -6.94 -2.70
C SER A 45 -11.01 -7.90 -2.22
N GLY A 46 -10.66 -9.10 -1.75
CA GLY A 46 -11.60 -10.01 -1.08
C GLY A 46 -12.20 -9.44 0.23
N THR A 47 -11.52 -8.47 0.86
CA THR A 47 -12.05 -7.70 2.01
C THR A 47 -12.71 -6.37 1.63
N ALA A 48 -12.62 -5.95 0.36
CA ALA A 48 -13.03 -4.62 -0.09
C ALA A 48 -14.48 -4.52 -0.59
N CYS A 49 -15.27 -5.61 -0.56
CA CYS A 49 -16.69 -5.56 -0.90
C CYS A 49 -17.60 -5.13 0.27
N LEU A 50 -17.15 -4.24 1.16
CA LEU A 50 -18.00 -3.54 2.12
C LEU A 50 -17.34 -2.22 2.54
N SER A 51 -17.23 -1.24 1.63
CA SER A 51 -17.38 0.16 2.01
C SER A 51 -17.55 1.01 0.76
N GLY A 52 -18.69 1.69 0.69
CA GLY A 52 -18.97 2.70 -0.33
C GLY A 52 -18.05 3.89 -0.14
N ALA A 53 -17.56 4.38 -1.29
CA ALA A 53 -17.12 5.73 -1.58
C ALA A 53 -16.91 6.67 -0.38
N GLU A 54 -15.65 7.00 -0.11
CA GLU A 54 -15.28 8.38 0.20
C GLU A 54 -13.92 8.64 -0.44
N ALA A 55 -13.91 9.57 -1.40
CA ALA A 55 -12.71 10.05 -2.05
C ALA A 55 -12.03 11.05 -1.12
N ASP A 56 -10.78 10.76 -0.76
CA ASP A 56 -9.96 11.59 0.09
C ASP A 56 -9.74 12.95 -0.59
N SER A 57 -10.41 13.98 -0.06
CA SER A 57 -10.06 15.37 -0.33
C SER A 57 -8.90 15.73 0.58
N VAL A 58 -7.84 16.26 -0.03
CA VAL A 58 -6.70 16.83 0.68
C VAL A 58 -7.22 17.82 1.71
N VAL A 59 -7.07 17.50 3.00
CA VAL A 59 -7.49 18.34 4.12
C VAL A 59 -6.61 19.59 4.16
N VAL A 60 -7.03 20.61 3.41
CA VAL A 60 -6.75 22.00 3.75
C VAL A 60 -7.83 22.39 4.75
N LYS A 61 -7.49 22.42 6.04
CA LYS A 61 -8.37 22.84 7.14
C LYS A 61 -8.87 24.28 6.88
N PRO A 62 -10.14 24.51 6.49
CA PRO A 62 -10.70 25.85 6.46
C PRO A 62 -11.11 26.21 7.89
N LEU A 63 -10.82 27.45 8.28
CA LEU A 63 -11.21 28.02 9.56
C LEU A 63 -12.72 28.36 9.52
N VAL A 64 -13.61 27.37 9.63
CA VAL A 64 -15.06 27.57 9.70
C VAL A 64 -15.61 26.71 10.83
N ALA A 65 -16.36 27.34 11.75
CA ALA A 65 -17.10 26.81 12.90
C ALA A 65 -16.75 25.36 13.33
N SER A 66 -15.92 25.24 14.37
CA SER A 66 -15.43 24.01 15.03
C SER A 66 -16.35 22.78 14.95
N GLU A 67 -16.29 22.05 13.84
CA GLU A 67 -16.85 20.71 13.72
C GLU A 67 -16.09 19.76 14.64
N ALA A 68 -16.80 18.83 15.28
CA ALA A 68 -16.21 17.91 16.23
C ALA A 68 -16.63 16.47 15.93
N GLU A 69 -15.64 15.59 15.82
CA GLU A 69 -15.90 14.18 15.57
C GLU A 69 -16.18 13.44 16.88
N VAL A 70 -17.23 12.61 16.89
CA VAL A 70 -17.48 11.64 17.96
C VAL A 70 -16.71 10.38 17.61
N GLU A 71 -15.52 10.22 18.19
CA GLU A 71 -14.65 9.07 17.95
C GLU A 71 -14.56 8.19 19.20
N VAL A 72 -14.82 6.88 19.03
CA VAL A 72 -14.65 5.88 20.09
C VAL A 72 -13.89 4.69 19.50
N TRP A 73 -12.80 4.28 20.17
CA TRP A 73 -11.97 3.14 19.75
C TRP A 73 -11.42 3.28 18.33
N ASN A 74 -10.91 4.46 17.98
CA ASN A 74 -10.39 4.78 16.64
C ASN A 74 -11.45 4.60 15.52
N ARG A 75 -12.73 4.79 15.87
CA ARG A 75 -13.86 4.73 14.95
C ARG A 75 -14.65 6.02 15.06
N LYS A 76 -14.72 6.74 13.96
CA LYS A 76 -15.61 7.87 13.76
C LYS A 76 -17.06 7.36 13.76
N ILE A 77 -17.85 7.82 14.72
CA ILE A 77 -19.28 7.49 14.82
C ILE A 77 -20.08 8.47 13.98
N LEU A 78 -19.82 9.77 14.15
CA LEU A 78 -20.42 10.88 13.41
C LEU A 78 -19.67 12.19 13.65
N VAL A 79 -20.05 13.25 12.94
CA VAL A 79 -19.54 14.63 13.11
C VAL A 79 -20.65 15.51 13.65
N LEU A 80 -20.38 16.24 14.72
CA LEU A 80 -21.27 17.28 15.25
C LEU A 80 -20.79 18.65 14.74
N ARG A 81 -21.73 19.48 14.30
CA ARG A 81 -21.45 20.78 13.67
C ARG A 81 -22.19 21.92 14.36
N VAL A 82 -23.33 21.62 14.97
CA VAL A 82 -24.23 22.64 15.54
C VAL A 82 -23.97 22.81 17.04
N PRO A 83 -23.77 24.02 17.59
CA PRO A 83 -23.77 24.21 19.04
C PRO A 83 -25.17 24.00 19.62
N TYR A 84 -25.27 23.51 20.86
CA TYR A 84 -26.55 23.34 21.55
C TYR A 84 -26.51 23.96 22.94
N GLN A 85 -27.35 24.96 23.16
CA GLN A 85 -27.34 25.77 24.38
C GLN A 85 -25.93 26.33 24.65
N GLU A 86 -25.35 26.01 25.81
CA GLU A 86 -23.99 26.43 26.19
C GLU A 86 -22.89 25.49 25.68
N PHE A 87 -23.26 24.38 25.02
CA PHE A 87 -22.30 23.36 24.60
C PHE A 87 -21.86 23.57 23.16
N SER A 88 -20.54 23.72 22.97
CA SER A 88 -19.93 23.66 21.65
C SER A 88 -20.07 22.26 21.03
N PRO A 89 -19.90 22.10 19.70
CA PRO A 89 -19.84 20.78 19.09
C PRO A 89 -18.77 19.88 19.74
N GLU A 90 -17.64 20.46 20.15
CA GLU A 90 -16.55 19.74 20.83
C GLU A 90 -16.99 19.22 22.22
N ASP A 91 -17.68 20.04 23.00
CA ASP A 91 -18.21 19.61 24.30
C ASP A 91 -19.26 18.51 24.15
N ARG A 92 -20.17 18.68 23.18
CA ARG A 92 -21.16 17.63 22.83
C ARG A 92 -20.48 16.32 22.47
N ALA A 93 -19.39 16.37 21.69
CA ALA A 93 -18.65 15.19 21.29
C ALA A 93 -17.96 14.53 22.49
N LYS A 94 -17.29 15.30 23.35
CA LYS A 94 -16.67 14.80 24.59
C LYS A 94 -17.67 14.08 25.49
N PHE A 95 -18.84 14.68 25.73
CA PHE A 95 -19.87 14.05 26.56
C PHE A 95 -20.46 12.79 25.93
N ALA A 96 -20.63 12.77 24.61
CA ALA A 96 -21.07 11.57 23.90
C ALA A 96 -20.05 10.43 24.06
N VAL A 97 -18.76 10.70 23.87
CA VAL A 97 -17.67 9.73 24.06
C VAL A 97 -17.65 9.20 25.50
N GLU A 98 -17.78 10.07 26.49
CA GLU A 98 -17.82 9.67 27.90
C GLU A 98 -19.01 8.75 28.19
N ARG A 99 -20.22 9.11 27.75
CA ARG A 99 -21.42 8.28 27.93
C ARG A 99 -21.31 6.95 27.20
N LEU A 100 -20.76 6.93 25.98
CA LEU A 100 -20.50 5.70 25.22
C LEU A 100 -19.53 4.77 25.96
N ASN A 101 -18.46 5.33 26.54
CA ASN A 101 -17.47 4.54 27.29
C ASN A 101 -18.04 3.94 28.57
N GLN A 102 -18.97 4.62 29.23
CA GLN A 102 -19.66 4.14 30.43
C GLN A 102 -20.63 2.98 30.18
N ILE A 103 -21.00 2.68 28.92
CA ILE A 103 -21.85 1.53 28.59
C ILE A 103 -21.07 0.23 28.88
N PRO A 104 -21.58 -0.68 29.71
CA PRO A 104 -20.92 -1.94 29.99
C PRO A 104 -20.80 -2.79 28.73
N ALA A 105 -19.60 -3.31 28.46
CA ALA A 105 -19.31 -4.06 27.24
C ALA A 105 -19.77 -5.53 27.29
N ASN A 106 -20.25 -6.00 28.45
CA ASN A 106 -20.67 -7.37 28.72
C ASN A 106 -22.20 -7.55 28.76
N LEU A 107 -22.98 -6.58 28.25
CA LEU A 107 -24.44 -6.72 28.23
C LEU A 107 -24.88 -7.85 27.28
N PRO A 108 -25.92 -8.62 27.64
CA PRO A 108 -26.41 -9.72 26.81
C PRO A 108 -26.97 -9.22 25.48
N VAL A 109 -27.68 -8.09 25.49
CA VAL A 109 -28.27 -7.46 24.30
C VAL A 109 -28.09 -5.94 24.39
N TYR A 110 -27.69 -5.32 23.29
CA TYR A 110 -27.80 -3.87 23.10
C TYR A 110 -29.00 -3.58 22.21
N ARG A 111 -29.89 -2.71 22.67
CA ARG A 111 -30.94 -2.09 21.86
C ARG A 111 -30.51 -0.66 21.61
N VAL A 112 -30.36 -0.30 20.34
CA VAL A 112 -30.02 1.05 19.92
C VAL A 112 -31.17 1.58 19.09
N ASP A 113 -31.70 2.72 19.48
CA ASP A 113 -32.85 3.36 18.85
C ASP A 113 -32.66 4.88 18.84
N ALA A 114 -33.36 5.57 17.95
CA ALA A 114 -33.40 7.02 17.89
C ALA A 114 -34.80 7.50 18.27
N VAL A 115 -34.88 8.51 19.14
CA VAL A 115 -36.14 9.18 19.47
C VAL A 115 -36.06 10.65 19.13
N ASP A 116 -36.97 11.08 18.27
CA ASP A 116 -37.03 12.46 17.82
C ASP A 116 -37.46 13.37 18.98
N VAL A 117 -36.80 14.52 19.06
CA VAL A 117 -37.10 15.55 20.06
C VAL A 117 -37.09 16.91 19.37
N VAL A 118 -38.08 17.72 19.72
CA VAL A 118 -38.16 19.12 19.31
C VAL A 118 -38.10 19.96 20.58
N GLU A 119 -37.02 20.70 20.75
CA GLU A 119 -36.76 21.50 21.95
C GLU A 119 -36.10 22.83 21.59
N GLY A 120 -36.63 23.93 22.14
CA GLY A 120 -36.10 25.27 21.86
C GLY A 120 -36.15 25.70 20.40
N GLY A 121 -37.09 25.16 19.61
CA GLY A 121 -37.21 25.44 18.17
C GLY A 121 -36.24 24.64 17.28
N ASN A 122 -35.34 23.85 17.88
CA ASN A 122 -34.46 22.95 17.16
C ASN A 122 -35.07 21.55 17.10
N ARG A 123 -35.09 20.96 15.92
CA ARG A 123 -35.47 19.56 15.72
C ARG A 123 -34.21 18.69 15.75
N GLY A 124 -34.27 17.59 16.47
CA GLY A 124 -33.17 16.66 16.64
C GLY A 124 -33.65 15.27 17.05
N ALA A 125 -32.71 14.43 17.44
CA ALA A 125 -33.00 13.10 17.97
C ALA A 125 -31.98 12.69 19.04
N TRP A 126 -32.46 11.92 20.03
CA TRP A 126 -31.60 11.22 20.97
C TRP A 126 -31.32 9.81 20.47
N ILE A 127 -30.05 9.49 20.29
CA ILE A 127 -29.59 8.12 20.14
C ILE A 127 -29.52 7.50 21.53
N ARG A 128 -30.33 6.45 21.72
CA ARG A 128 -30.48 5.76 22.99
C ARG A 128 -29.85 4.38 22.92
N VAL A 129 -29.31 3.95 24.06
CA VAL A 129 -28.85 2.57 24.26
C VAL A 129 -29.58 2.01 25.46
N ASN A 130 -30.37 0.96 25.26
CA ASN A 130 -31.21 0.35 26.28
C ASN A 130 -32.08 1.37 27.03
N GLY A 131 -32.63 2.36 26.30
CA GLY A 131 -33.50 3.40 26.84
C GLY A 131 -32.80 4.60 27.50
N ARG A 132 -31.45 4.60 27.61
CA ARG A 132 -30.69 5.76 28.12
C ARG A 132 -30.22 6.64 26.96
N ASN A 133 -30.37 7.96 27.09
CA ASN A 133 -29.86 8.94 26.11
C ASN A 133 -28.34 9.00 26.16
N ILE A 134 -27.68 8.69 25.04
CA ILE A 134 -26.21 8.64 24.96
C ILE A 134 -25.66 9.80 24.14
N LEU A 135 -26.30 10.09 23.00
CA LEU A 135 -25.84 11.07 22.02
C LEU A 135 -27.03 11.82 21.45
N GLY A 136 -26.99 13.15 21.49
CA GLY A 136 -28.01 14.01 20.89
C GLY A 136 -27.51 14.54 19.56
N ILE A 137 -28.28 14.35 18.49
CA ILE A 137 -28.04 14.89 17.16
C ILE A 137 -29.09 15.95 16.82
N ILE A 138 -28.71 16.97 16.08
CA ILE A 138 -29.57 18.12 15.75
C ILE A 138 -29.58 18.33 14.24
N GLU A 139 -30.71 18.74 13.68
CA GLU A 139 -30.79 19.15 12.27
C GLU A 139 -29.75 20.27 12.00
N GLY A 140 -28.77 19.95 11.15
CA GLY A 140 -27.60 20.77 10.82
C GLY A 140 -26.28 20.10 11.16
N ASP A 141 -26.30 19.02 11.93
CA ASP A 141 -25.13 18.16 12.11
C ASP A 141 -24.84 17.30 10.85
N GLU A 142 -25.87 16.99 10.05
CA GLU A 142 -25.73 16.23 8.79
C GLU A 142 -24.95 17.01 7.71
N ASP A 143 -24.27 16.28 6.81
CA ASP A 143 -23.59 16.92 5.69
C ASP A 143 -24.56 17.31 4.57
N ARG A 144 -25.21 18.47 4.75
CA ARG A 144 -26.11 19.04 3.74
C ARG A 144 -25.41 19.39 2.43
N ALA A 145 -24.12 19.75 2.49
CA ALA A 145 -23.36 20.08 1.29
C ALA A 145 -23.07 18.82 0.45
N GLY A 146 -22.84 17.69 1.11
CA GLY A 146 -22.74 16.36 0.51
C GLY A 146 -24.10 15.72 0.13
N GLY A 147 -25.23 16.38 0.46
CA GLY A 147 -26.58 15.91 0.15
C GLY A 147 -27.13 14.87 1.13
N GLU A 148 -26.54 14.73 2.32
CA GLU A 148 -27.06 13.84 3.37
C GLU A 148 -28.33 14.44 4.00
N SER A 149 -29.37 13.62 4.13
CA SER A 149 -30.60 14.01 4.85
C SER A 149 -30.44 13.74 6.35
N PHE A 150 -31.14 14.52 7.19
CA PHE A 150 -31.12 14.30 8.64
C PHE A 150 -31.60 12.88 9.03
N GLU A 151 -32.57 12.32 8.31
CA GLU A 151 -33.02 10.94 8.54
C GLU A 151 -31.92 9.91 8.22
N THR A 152 -31.20 10.11 7.12
CA THR A 152 -30.04 9.26 6.76
C THR A 152 -28.97 9.35 7.82
N TYR A 153 -28.61 10.57 8.24
CA TYR A 153 -27.64 10.83 9.30
C TYR A 153 -28.04 10.19 10.63
N ARG A 154 -29.32 10.25 11.00
CA ARG A 154 -29.89 9.59 12.18
C ARG A 154 -29.77 8.07 12.10
N GLN A 155 -30.12 7.49 10.95
CA GLN A 155 -29.99 6.05 10.72
C GLN A 155 -28.52 5.60 10.78
N HIS A 156 -27.62 6.39 10.22
CA HIS A 156 -26.17 6.19 10.30
C HIS A 156 -25.70 6.22 11.77
N ALA A 157 -26.13 7.20 12.56
CA ALA A 157 -25.79 7.29 13.98
C ALA A 157 -26.21 6.03 14.77
N VAL A 158 -27.45 5.54 14.58
CA VAL A 158 -27.94 4.30 15.20
C VAL A 158 -27.07 3.11 14.80
N THR A 159 -26.79 2.97 13.51
CA THR A 159 -26.02 1.84 12.96
C THR A 159 -24.57 1.86 13.44
N SER A 160 -23.94 3.03 13.48
CA SER A 160 -22.57 3.23 13.97
C SER A 160 -22.45 2.95 15.46
N VAL A 161 -23.39 3.43 16.29
CA VAL A 161 -23.38 3.12 17.73
C VAL A 161 -23.64 1.63 17.99
N PHE A 162 -24.57 1.02 17.25
CA PHE A 162 -24.83 -0.42 17.37
C PHE A 162 -23.61 -1.26 16.98
N SER A 163 -22.96 -0.95 15.86
CA SER A 163 -21.77 -1.67 15.40
C SER A 163 -20.58 -1.52 16.36
N LEU A 164 -20.38 -0.33 16.93
CA LEU A 164 -19.40 -0.08 18.00
C LEU A 164 -19.64 -1.01 19.20
N LEU A 165 -20.88 -1.06 19.71
CA LEU A 165 -21.21 -1.86 20.90
C LEU A 165 -21.10 -3.37 20.65
N GLN A 166 -21.51 -3.83 19.46
CA GLN A 166 -21.30 -5.23 19.05
C GLN A 166 -19.82 -5.59 19.00
N THR A 167 -18.99 -4.71 18.44
CA THR A 167 -17.53 -4.89 18.37
C THR A 167 -16.92 -4.96 19.77
N ARG A 168 -17.33 -4.07 20.69
CA ARG A 168 -16.89 -4.12 22.09
C ARG A 168 -17.27 -5.43 22.78
N LYS A 169 -18.45 -5.98 22.51
CA LYS A 169 -18.89 -7.27 23.05
C LYS A 169 -18.08 -8.45 22.54
N MET A 170 -17.59 -8.39 21.31
CA MET A 170 -16.70 -9.45 20.76
C MET A 170 -15.40 -9.59 21.56
N GLN A 171 -14.94 -8.54 22.25
CA GLN A 171 -13.76 -8.61 23.13
C GLN A 171 -13.95 -9.58 24.31
N PHE A 172 -15.18 -9.85 24.73
CA PHE A 172 -15.48 -10.78 25.83
C PHE A 172 -15.78 -12.20 25.35
N HIS A 173 -15.73 -12.46 24.03
CA HIS A 173 -15.94 -13.78 23.46
C HIS A 173 -14.61 -14.52 23.28
N TRP A 174 -14.20 -15.26 24.31
CA TRP A 174 -12.97 -16.05 24.35
C TRP A 174 -12.73 -16.96 23.12
N PRO A 175 -13.72 -17.69 22.57
CA PRO A 175 -13.51 -18.52 21.39
C PRO A 175 -13.07 -17.71 20.17
N LEU A 176 -13.58 -16.48 20.03
CA LEU A 176 -13.22 -15.58 18.94
C LEU A 176 -11.79 -15.07 19.10
N LEU A 177 -11.41 -14.67 20.31
CA LEU A 177 -10.05 -14.23 20.63
C LEU A 177 -9.02 -15.34 20.42
N LEU A 178 -9.29 -16.57 20.88
CA LEU A 178 -8.43 -17.72 20.66
C LEU A 178 -8.23 -18.00 19.18
N ARG A 179 -9.30 -17.90 18.38
CA ARG A 179 -9.23 -18.04 16.92
C ARG A 179 -8.37 -16.93 16.30
N SER A 180 -8.56 -15.67 16.71
CA SER A 180 -7.74 -14.54 16.26
C SER A 180 -6.26 -14.72 16.62
N VAL A 181 -5.96 -15.16 17.85
CA VAL A 181 -4.59 -15.49 18.28
C VAL A 181 -4.01 -16.62 17.44
N GLY A 182 -4.77 -17.70 17.19
CA GLY A 182 -4.35 -18.81 16.36
C GLY A 182 -3.98 -18.36 14.93
N PHE A 183 -4.81 -17.54 14.30
CA PHE A 183 -4.50 -16.98 12.98
C PHE A 183 -3.32 -16.02 13.00
N SER A 184 -3.17 -15.19 14.04
CA SER A 184 -2.01 -14.28 14.17
C SER A 184 -0.71 -15.04 14.39
N LEU A 185 -0.73 -16.14 15.16
CA LEU A 185 0.42 -17.04 15.30
C LEU A 185 0.78 -17.71 13.97
N LEU A 186 -0.20 -18.22 13.24
CA LEU A 186 0.01 -18.80 11.92
C LEU A 186 0.59 -17.77 10.93
N ALA A 187 0.05 -16.55 10.90
CA ALA A 187 0.55 -15.48 10.06
C ALA A 187 1.99 -15.07 10.43
N THR A 188 2.32 -15.07 11.72
CA THR A 188 3.68 -14.78 12.21
C THR A 188 4.66 -15.88 11.84
N LEU A 189 4.24 -17.14 11.88
CA LEU A 189 5.04 -18.27 11.39
C LEU A 189 5.30 -18.15 9.89
N LEU A 190 4.27 -17.86 9.09
CA LEU A 190 4.41 -17.66 7.64
C LEU A 190 5.31 -16.46 7.32
N PHE A 191 5.18 -15.36 8.07
CA PHE A 191 6.07 -14.20 7.97
C PHE A 191 7.54 -14.59 8.24
N ALA A 192 7.80 -15.33 9.32
CA ALA A 192 9.14 -15.79 9.65
C ALA A 192 9.72 -16.70 8.57
N LEU A 193 8.92 -17.63 8.04
CA LEU A 193 9.33 -18.53 6.95
C LEU A 193 9.61 -17.77 5.65
N ALA A 194 8.76 -16.81 5.28
CA ALA A 194 8.96 -15.98 4.10
C ALA A 194 10.21 -15.10 4.24
N GLY A 195 10.38 -14.42 5.37
CA GLY A 195 11.56 -13.62 5.67
C GLY A 195 12.85 -14.46 5.67
N TRP A 196 12.80 -15.66 6.27
CA TRP A 196 13.91 -16.61 6.22
C TRP A 196 14.25 -17.03 4.78
N GLY A 197 13.24 -17.32 3.96
CA GLY A 197 13.41 -17.63 2.54
C GLY A 197 14.12 -16.51 1.78
N VAL A 198 13.67 -15.25 1.94
CA VAL A 198 14.27 -14.07 1.32
C VAL A 198 15.72 -13.88 1.77
N LEU A 199 15.99 -14.00 3.07
CA LEU A 199 17.35 -13.91 3.61
C LEU A 199 18.25 -15.01 3.04
N ARG A 200 17.80 -16.27 3.03
CA ARG A 200 18.56 -17.41 2.49
C ARG A 200 18.85 -17.26 1.00
N LEU A 201 17.87 -16.85 0.19
CA LEU A 201 18.02 -16.64 -1.25
C LEU A 201 19.00 -15.48 -1.52
N SER A 202 18.87 -14.37 -0.79
CA SER A 202 19.77 -13.22 -0.94
C SER A 202 21.22 -13.56 -0.57
N LEU A 203 21.44 -14.35 0.50
CA LEU A 203 22.76 -14.83 0.88
C LEU A 203 23.37 -15.74 -0.20
N ARG A 204 22.59 -16.68 -0.74
CA ARG A 204 23.05 -17.55 -1.85
C ARG A 204 23.39 -16.74 -3.10
N GLY A 205 22.53 -15.78 -3.47
CA GLY A 205 22.76 -14.88 -4.58
C GLY A 205 24.03 -14.05 -4.40
N MET A 206 24.26 -13.47 -3.22
CA MET A 206 25.47 -12.70 -2.92
C MET A 206 26.75 -13.55 -2.96
N ILE A 207 26.72 -14.78 -2.42
CA ILE A 207 27.87 -15.69 -2.48
C ILE A 207 28.19 -16.04 -3.94
N TYR A 208 27.16 -16.31 -4.75
CA TYR A 208 27.33 -16.62 -6.17
C TYR A 208 27.88 -15.42 -6.96
N LEU A 209 27.35 -14.21 -6.75
CA LEU A 209 27.84 -12.97 -7.34
C LEU A 209 29.30 -12.69 -6.98
N ARG A 210 29.70 -12.92 -5.72
CA ARG A 210 31.10 -12.76 -5.27
C ARG A 210 32.04 -13.78 -5.90
N ARG A 211 31.58 -15.01 -6.18
CA ARG A 211 32.38 -16.02 -6.90
C ARG A 211 32.63 -15.60 -8.35
N LEU A 212 31.58 -15.13 -9.04
CA LEU A 212 31.68 -14.58 -10.40
C LEU A 212 32.60 -13.36 -10.50
N GLY A 213 32.60 -12.49 -9.48
CA GLY A 213 33.49 -11.32 -9.45
C GLY A 213 34.97 -11.65 -9.23
N ARG A 214 35.29 -12.82 -8.64
CA ARG A 214 36.67 -13.28 -8.41
C ARG A 214 37.20 -14.19 -9.50
N ASP A 215 36.33 -14.83 -10.27
CA ASP A 215 36.75 -15.72 -11.34
C ASP A 215 37.39 -14.91 -12.48
N THR A 216 38.66 -15.23 -12.77
CA THR A 216 39.47 -14.53 -13.77
C THR A 216 38.94 -14.77 -15.18
N LYS A 217 38.18 -15.85 -15.39
CA LYS A 217 37.55 -16.17 -16.68
C LYS A 217 36.32 -15.31 -16.99
N THR A 218 35.75 -14.63 -15.98
CA THR A 218 34.54 -13.82 -16.11
C THR A 218 34.78 -12.31 -16.12
N GLN A 219 36.04 -11.92 -16.32
CA GLN A 219 36.40 -10.51 -16.42
C GLN A 219 35.89 -9.90 -17.72
N VAL A 220 35.01 -8.90 -17.59
CA VAL A 220 34.54 -8.06 -18.67
C VAL A 220 35.45 -6.84 -18.77
N VAL A 221 36.22 -6.77 -19.86
CA VAL A 221 37.10 -5.65 -20.17
C VAL A 221 36.43 -4.79 -21.24
N LEU A 222 36.24 -3.51 -20.94
CA LEU A 222 35.71 -2.52 -21.89
C LEU A 222 36.74 -1.40 -22.02
N GLY A 223 37.29 -1.19 -23.22
CA GLY A 223 38.32 -0.17 -23.46
C GLY A 223 39.62 -0.37 -22.65
N GLY A 224 39.98 -1.61 -22.31
CA GLY A 224 41.17 -1.92 -21.51
C GLY A 224 40.98 -1.88 -19.99
N VAL A 225 39.81 -1.46 -19.50
CA VAL A 225 39.47 -1.42 -18.06
C VAL A 225 38.54 -2.58 -17.70
N ASN A 226 38.85 -3.29 -16.61
CA ASN A 226 38.00 -4.35 -16.07
C ASN A 226 36.80 -3.74 -15.32
N ILE A 227 35.61 -3.82 -15.91
CA ILE A 227 34.36 -3.24 -15.37
C ILE A 227 33.55 -4.23 -14.50
N THR A 228 33.96 -5.50 -14.46
CA THR A 228 33.33 -6.56 -13.65
C THR A 228 33.10 -6.19 -12.18
N PRO A 229 34.07 -5.62 -11.44
CA PRO A 229 33.84 -5.26 -10.03
C PRO A 229 32.76 -4.18 -9.87
N TYR A 230 32.65 -3.23 -10.80
CA TYR A 230 31.61 -2.20 -10.78
C TYR A 230 30.23 -2.79 -11.09
N LEU A 231 30.12 -3.68 -12.08
CA LEU A 231 28.89 -4.39 -12.40
C LEU A 231 28.42 -5.27 -11.23
N VAL A 232 29.32 -6.03 -10.61
CA VAL A 232 29.00 -6.88 -9.46
C VAL A 232 28.56 -6.05 -8.26
N SER A 233 29.21 -4.89 -8.02
CA SER A 233 28.81 -3.95 -6.96
C SER A 233 27.41 -3.36 -7.22
N PHE A 234 27.15 -2.91 -8.45
CA PHE A 234 25.86 -2.37 -8.86
C PHE A 234 24.72 -3.38 -8.69
N VAL A 235 24.90 -4.61 -9.21
CA VAL A 235 23.91 -5.69 -9.07
C VAL A 235 23.72 -6.09 -7.61
N SER A 236 24.78 -6.13 -6.81
CA SER A 236 24.69 -6.43 -5.37
C SER A 236 23.92 -5.34 -4.61
N GLY A 237 24.12 -4.07 -4.96
CA GLY A 237 23.35 -2.95 -4.44
C GLY A 237 21.87 -3.10 -4.77
N LEU A 238 21.57 -3.40 -6.03
CA LEU A 238 20.20 -3.60 -6.51
C LEU A 238 19.52 -4.78 -5.79
N VAL A 239 20.19 -5.93 -5.64
CA VAL A 239 19.70 -7.08 -4.87
C VAL A 239 19.46 -6.71 -3.39
N THR A 240 20.30 -5.85 -2.80
CA THR A 240 20.13 -5.40 -1.42
C THR A 240 18.90 -4.51 -1.27
N ILE A 241 18.69 -3.57 -2.20
CA ILE A 241 17.51 -2.69 -2.24
C ILE A 241 16.24 -3.54 -2.44
N PHE A 242 16.24 -4.46 -3.41
CA PHE A 242 15.10 -5.35 -3.64
C PHE A 242 14.79 -6.24 -2.45
N LYS A 243 15.81 -6.81 -1.80
CA LYS A 243 15.65 -7.58 -0.56
C LYS A 243 15.00 -6.72 0.54
N ALA A 244 15.49 -5.51 0.74
CA ALA A 244 14.94 -4.59 1.74
C ALA A 244 13.48 -4.24 1.44
N LEU A 245 13.18 -3.92 0.18
CA LEU A 245 11.81 -3.63 -0.28
C LEU A 245 10.88 -4.82 -0.07
N LEU A 246 11.31 -6.02 -0.44
CA LEU A 246 10.52 -7.23 -0.30
C LEU A 246 10.24 -7.57 1.18
N LEU A 247 11.26 -7.46 2.05
CA LEU A 247 11.08 -7.65 3.50
C LEU A 247 10.15 -6.60 4.09
N LEU A 248 10.27 -5.34 3.68
CA LEU A 248 9.38 -4.26 4.10
C LEU A 248 7.93 -4.55 3.68
N SER A 249 7.70 -4.95 2.43
CA SER A 249 6.37 -5.32 1.93
C SER A 249 5.76 -6.51 2.68
N ILE A 250 6.53 -7.58 2.91
CA ILE A 250 6.07 -8.75 3.67
C ILE A 250 5.73 -8.36 5.12
N SER A 251 6.57 -7.53 5.75
CA SER A 251 6.34 -7.03 7.12
C SER A 251 5.08 -6.19 7.21
N TYR A 252 4.84 -5.34 6.22
CA TYR A 252 3.68 -4.46 6.17
C TYR A 252 2.37 -5.26 6.02
N ILE A 253 2.33 -6.28 5.16
CA ILE A 253 1.16 -7.14 4.97
C ILE A 253 0.88 -7.97 6.23
N TRP A 254 1.94 -8.52 6.83
CA TRP A 254 1.84 -9.22 8.11
C TRP A 254 1.24 -8.30 9.19
N LEU A 255 1.70 -7.06 9.27
CA LEU A 255 1.19 -6.08 10.23
C LEU A 255 -0.30 -5.80 10.01
N ILE A 256 -0.74 -5.49 8.78
CA ILE A 256 -2.16 -5.31 8.46
C ILE A 256 -2.98 -6.52 8.91
N PHE A 257 -2.53 -7.73 8.53
CA PHE A 257 -3.26 -8.95 8.84
C PHE A 257 -3.40 -9.14 10.35
N VAL A 258 -2.32 -8.98 11.12
CA VAL A 258 -2.35 -9.14 12.58
C VAL A 258 -3.27 -8.09 13.22
N LEU A 259 -3.17 -6.82 12.80
CA LEU A 259 -4.00 -5.73 13.33
C LEU A 259 -5.48 -5.92 13.01
N SER A 260 -5.83 -6.38 11.81
CA SER A 260 -7.22 -6.65 11.40
C SER A 260 -7.86 -7.84 12.12
N ARG A 261 -7.10 -8.67 12.84
CA ARG A 261 -7.64 -9.82 13.60
C ARG A 261 -8.14 -9.46 14.98
N PHE A 262 -7.72 -8.33 15.55
CA PHE A 262 -8.18 -7.89 16.87
C PHE A 262 -9.21 -6.78 16.73
N PRO A 263 -10.41 -6.92 17.34
CA PRO A 263 -11.49 -5.92 17.23
C PRO A 263 -11.08 -4.48 17.59
N TYR A 264 -10.13 -4.36 18.52
CA TYR A 264 -9.60 -3.07 18.97
C TYR A 264 -8.65 -2.42 17.94
N THR A 265 -7.85 -3.21 17.21
CA THR A 265 -6.88 -2.71 16.23
C THR A 265 -7.35 -2.82 14.78
N GLU A 266 -8.54 -3.36 14.55
CA GLU A 266 -9.14 -3.49 13.22
C GLU A 266 -9.18 -2.17 12.44
N PRO A 267 -9.55 -1.02 13.03
CA PRO A 267 -9.58 0.25 12.28
C PRO A 267 -8.21 0.64 11.71
N PHE A 268 -7.12 0.37 12.46
CA PHE A 268 -5.77 0.62 11.97
C PHE A 268 -5.41 -0.29 10.78
N GLY A 269 -5.83 -1.55 10.82
CA GLY A 269 -5.64 -2.48 9.70
C GLY A 269 -6.40 -2.03 8.45
N LEU A 270 -7.64 -1.56 8.61
CA LEU A 270 -8.46 -1.01 7.52
C LEU A 270 -7.84 0.27 6.94
N GLN A 271 -7.43 1.22 7.78
CA GLN A 271 -6.77 2.46 7.34
C GLN A 271 -5.48 2.16 6.57
N LEU A 272 -4.58 1.31 7.09
CA LEU A 272 -3.36 0.91 6.40
C LEU A 272 -3.66 0.25 5.05
N SER A 273 -4.70 -0.59 4.98
CA SER A 273 -5.11 -1.25 3.73
C SER A 273 -5.64 -0.26 2.69
N GLY A 274 -6.40 0.74 3.11
CA GLY A 274 -6.94 1.80 2.26
C GLY A 274 -5.84 2.67 1.67
N PHE A 275 -4.87 3.08 2.49
CA PHE A 275 -3.71 3.83 2.01
C PHE A 275 -2.96 3.07 0.91
N LEU A 276 -2.68 1.77 1.07
CA LEU A 276 -2.05 0.99 0.01
C LEU A 276 -2.82 1.07 -1.31
N PHE A 277 -4.13 0.82 -1.27
CA PHE A 277 -4.93 0.84 -2.49
C PHE A 277 -4.93 2.22 -3.16
N LEU A 278 -5.02 3.29 -2.39
CA LEU A 278 -4.99 4.65 -2.92
C LEU A 278 -3.64 4.95 -3.60
N TYR A 279 -2.53 4.67 -2.92
CA TYR A 279 -1.19 4.89 -3.48
C TYR A 279 -0.90 3.98 -4.66
N PHE A 280 -1.30 2.71 -4.62
CA PHE A 280 -1.13 1.80 -5.76
C PHE A 280 -1.99 2.19 -6.95
N ARG A 281 -3.21 2.68 -6.72
CA ARG A 281 -4.07 3.17 -7.80
C ARG A 281 -3.53 4.45 -8.41
N ALA A 282 -3.05 5.38 -7.58
CA ALA A 282 -2.42 6.62 -8.04
C ALA A 282 -1.09 6.35 -8.76
N PHE A 283 -0.26 5.44 -8.24
CA PHE A 283 0.99 5.04 -8.89
C PHE A 283 0.74 4.26 -10.18
N GLY A 284 -0.23 3.33 -10.17
CA GLY A 284 -0.62 2.55 -11.34
C GLY A 284 -1.19 3.43 -12.44
N SER A 285 -2.05 4.40 -12.10
CA SER A 285 -2.56 5.37 -13.07
C SER A 285 -1.45 6.29 -13.58
N ALA A 286 -0.54 6.75 -12.71
CA ALA A 286 0.61 7.55 -13.12
C ALA A 286 1.59 6.77 -14.02
N LEU A 287 1.85 5.50 -13.72
CA LEU A 287 2.72 4.64 -14.52
C LEU A 287 2.11 4.37 -15.89
N LEU A 288 0.81 4.05 -15.94
CA LEU A 288 0.07 3.89 -17.20
C LEU A 288 0.03 5.20 -18.00
N ALA A 289 -0.14 6.34 -17.33
CA ALA A 289 -0.08 7.66 -17.95
C ALA A 289 1.33 8.02 -18.45
N ALA A 290 2.38 7.43 -17.88
CA ALA A 290 3.76 7.64 -18.31
C ALA A 290 4.19 6.73 -19.48
N VAL A 291 3.48 5.63 -19.75
CA VAL A 291 3.78 4.71 -20.87
C VAL A 291 3.90 5.43 -22.22
N PRO A 292 2.98 6.34 -22.60
CA PRO A 292 3.10 7.08 -23.86
C PRO A 292 4.36 7.92 -23.94
N GLY A 293 4.71 8.65 -22.87
CA GLY A 293 5.92 9.48 -22.83
C GLY A 293 7.19 8.65 -22.92
N LEU A 294 7.23 7.50 -22.24
CA LEU A 294 8.36 6.57 -22.30
C LEU A 294 8.52 5.97 -23.70
N PHE A 295 7.40 5.66 -24.37
CA PHE A 295 7.39 5.21 -25.77
C PHE A 295 7.95 6.29 -26.70
N THR A 296 7.54 7.55 -26.54
CA THR A 296 8.09 8.67 -27.32
C THR A 296 9.60 8.78 -27.16
N VAL A 297 10.12 8.74 -25.93
CA VAL A 297 11.56 8.80 -25.66
C VAL A 297 12.29 7.61 -26.29
N ALA A 298 11.74 6.40 -26.17
CA ALA A 298 12.32 5.20 -26.77
C ALA A 298 12.39 5.30 -28.31
N VAL A 299 11.34 5.81 -28.95
CA VAL A 299 11.29 6.03 -30.41
C VAL A 299 12.36 7.05 -30.83
N ILE A 300 12.48 8.17 -30.11
CA ILE A 300 13.50 9.19 -30.41
C ILE A 300 14.90 8.58 -30.31
N LEU A 301 15.22 7.91 -29.20
CA LEU A 301 16.52 7.27 -29.01
C LEU A 301 16.82 6.22 -30.10
N TYR A 302 15.81 5.47 -30.52
CA TYR A 302 15.93 4.50 -31.61
C TYR A 302 16.27 5.17 -32.93
N ILE A 303 15.52 6.21 -33.32
CA ILE A 303 15.76 6.98 -34.56
C ILE A 303 17.16 7.61 -34.53
N THR A 304 17.54 8.27 -33.43
CA THR A 304 18.86 8.88 -33.29
C THR A 304 19.98 7.85 -33.44
N ARG A 305 19.86 6.67 -32.83
CA ARG A 305 20.86 5.59 -33.00
C ARG A 305 20.94 5.10 -34.44
N LEU A 306 19.80 4.96 -35.11
CA LEU A 306 19.73 4.51 -36.50
C LEU A 306 20.44 5.52 -37.42
N LEU A 307 20.18 6.81 -37.21
CA LEU A 307 20.80 7.93 -37.92
C LEU A 307 22.32 7.96 -37.73
N VAL A 308 22.79 7.87 -36.48
CA VAL A 308 24.22 7.79 -36.18
C VAL A 308 24.85 6.60 -36.88
N THR A 309 24.23 5.43 -36.83
CA THR A 309 24.76 4.21 -37.47
C THR A 309 24.88 4.34 -38.99
N VAL A 310 23.89 4.97 -39.64
CA VAL A 310 23.91 5.22 -41.09
C VAL A 310 25.01 6.22 -41.44
N ILE A 311 25.14 7.30 -40.68
CA ILE A 311 26.18 8.32 -40.88
C ILE A 311 27.57 7.70 -40.71
N THR A 312 27.80 6.93 -39.65
CA THR A 312 29.10 6.27 -39.43
C THR A 312 29.41 5.28 -40.55
N ARG A 313 28.42 4.51 -41.02
CA ARG A 313 28.59 3.60 -42.17
C ARG A 313 28.89 4.33 -43.47
N PHE A 314 28.27 5.48 -43.70
CA PHE A 314 28.53 6.30 -44.89
C PHE A 314 29.94 6.87 -44.86
N PHE A 315 30.39 7.40 -43.72
CA PHE A 315 31.77 7.86 -43.56
C PHE A 315 32.78 6.71 -43.75
N TYR A 316 32.53 5.53 -43.18
CA TYR A 316 33.38 4.36 -43.42
C TYR A 316 33.38 3.92 -44.89
N ALA A 317 32.23 3.95 -45.59
CA ALA A 317 32.16 3.57 -47.01
C ALA A 317 32.84 4.58 -47.95
N VAL A 318 32.91 5.86 -47.58
CA VAL A 318 33.65 6.89 -48.31
C VAL A 318 35.17 6.78 -48.04
N GLU A 319 35.55 6.33 -46.85
CA GLU A 319 36.95 6.10 -46.47
C GLU A 319 37.54 4.82 -47.11
N ASP A 320 36.70 3.85 -47.51
CA ASP A 320 37.11 2.55 -48.09
C ASP A 320 37.25 2.54 -49.64
N ASP A 321 37.30 3.71 -50.29
CA ASP A 321 37.72 3.91 -51.69
C ASP A 321 37.10 2.97 -52.75
N SER A 322 35.76 2.87 -52.81
CA SER A 322 35.07 2.08 -53.84
C SER A 322 34.34 2.91 -54.92
N ILE A 323 34.84 4.09 -55.28
CA ILE A 323 34.36 4.82 -56.46
C ILE A 323 35.55 5.18 -57.37
N LYS A 324 35.84 4.27 -58.31
CA LYS A 324 36.61 4.59 -59.52
C LYS A 324 35.83 5.60 -60.34
N ILE A 325 36.26 6.87 -60.31
CA ILE A 325 35.81 7.88 -61.26
C ILE A 325 36.37 7.49 -62.64
N ARG A 326 35.47 7.24 -63.60
CA ARG A 326 35.75 7.23 -65.03
C ARG A 326 35.11 8.47 -65.63
#